data_AF-A0A4R4GBP1-F1
#
_entry.id   AF-A0A4R4GBP1-F1
#
_cell.length_a   1.000
_cell.length_b   1.000
_cell.length_c   1.000
_cell.angle_alpha   90.00
_cell.angle_beta   90.00
_cell.angle_gamma   90.00
#
_symmetry.space_group_name_H-M   'P 1'
#
loop_
_entity.id
_entity.type
_entity.pdbx_description
1 polymer ?
#
loop_
_entity_poly.entity_id
_entity_poly.type
_entity_poly.pdbx_seq_one_letter_code
_entity_poly.pdbx_strand_id
1 'polypeptide(L)'
;MSKCHYIYDKQAGKVLIPCCWAVVLSNDIRDCTCRNEDLTFAQFERERYNKELEKRNSIIKELQSENKYLHKELKRHVTLLSKKK
;
A
#
# COMPACT_ATOMS: atom_id res chain seq x y z
N MET A 1 3.16 3.42 -28.33
CA MET A 1 1.95 2.97 -27.59
C MET A 1 2.00 1.46 -27.50
N SER A 2 2.23 0.92 -26.30
CA SER A 2 2.23 -0.51 -26.01
C SER A 2 0.81 -1.05 -26.22
N LYS A 3 0.64 -2.22 -26.87
CA LYS A 3 -0.68 -2.81 -27.12
C LYS A 3 -0.99 -3.84 -26.02
N CYS A 4 -1.94 -3.55 -25.12
CA CYS A 4 -2.32 -4.42 -23.99
C CYS A 4 -3.42 -5.42 -24.30
N HIS A 5 -3.77 -5.60 -25.58
CA HIS A 5 -4.84 -6.50 -26.01
C HIS A 5 -4.62 -7.96 -25.58
N TYR A 6 -3.39 -8.37 -25.23
CA TYR A 6 -3.11 -9.72 -24.76
C TYR A 6 -2.29 -9.71 -23.47
N ILE A 7 -2.61 -10.62 -22.57
CA ILE A 7 -1.72 -11.09 -21.52
C ILE A 7 -1.10 -12.42 -21.93
N TYR A 8 0.09 -12.71 -21.42
CA TYR A 8 0.71 -14.02 -21.59
C TYR A 8 0.53 -14.80 -20.28
N ASP A 9 -0.41 -15.73 -20.29
CA ASP A 9 -0.59 -16.69 -19.22
C ASP A 9 0.33 -17.90 -19.41
N LYS A 10 0.88 -18.42 -18.30
CA LYS A 10 1.86 -19.52 -18.36
C LYS A 10 1.26 -20.86 -18.75
N GLN A 11 -0.06 -21.05 -18.59
CA GLN A 11 -0.77 -22.27 -18.98
C GLN A 11 -1.52 -22.11 -20.31
N ALA A 12 -2.17 -20.96 -20.53
CA ALA A 12 -3.02 -20.71 -21.70
C ALA A 12 -2.31 -19.96 -22.85
N GLY A 13 -1.08 -19.49 -22.65
CA GLY A 13 -0.34 -18.72 -23.65
C GLY A 13 -0.92 -17.31 -23.82
N LYS A 14 -1.04 -16.85 -25.07
CA LYS A 14 -1.47 -15.49 -25.40
C LYS A 14 -3.01 -15.37 -25.28
N VAL A 15 -3.47 -14.70 -24.23
CA VAL A 15 -4.91 -14.56 -23.89
C VAL A 15 -5.38 -13.13 -24.11
N LEU A 16 -6.52 -12.96 -24.79
CA LEU A 16 -7.16 -11.65 -24.99
C LEU A 16 -7.80 -11.16 -23.68
N ILE A 17 -7.56 -9.90 -23.29
CA ILE A 17 -8.16 -9.34 -22.06
C ILE A 17 -9.66 -9.09 -22.28
N PRO A 18 -10.56 -9.70 -21.49
CA PRO A 18 -12.00 -9.38 -21.53
C PRO A 18 -12.28 -7.93 -21.11
N CYS A 19 -13.35 -7.32 -21.64
CA CYS A 19 -13.87 -5.98 -21.31
C CYS A 19 -13.23 -4.76 -22.02
N CYS A 20 -12.63 -4.94 -23.19
CA CYS A 20 -12.27 -3.80 -24.03
C CYS A 20 -13.51 -3.21 -24.74
N TRP A 21 -14.33 -2.44 -24.00
CA TRP A 21 -15.63 -1.94 -24.46
C TRP A 21 -15.57 -1.17 -25.79
N ALA A 22 -14.49 -0.44 -26.04
CA ALA A 22 -14.28 0.25 -27.31
C ALA A 22 -14.29 -0.72 -28.50
N VAL A 23 -13.63 -1.87 -28.38
CA VAL A 23 -13.58 -2.92 -29.43
C VAL A 23 -14.93 -3.60 -29.61
N VAL A 24 -15.70 -3.78 -28.52
CA VAL A 24 -17.06 -4.35 -28.61
C VAL A 24 -17.98 -3.46 -29.44
N LEU A 25 -17.78 -2.15 -29.38
CA LEU A 25 -18.59 -1.18 -30.13
C LEU A 25 -18.07 -0.95 -31.57
N SER A 26 -16.75 -0.97 -31.79
CA SER A 26 -16.15 -0.63 -33.08
C SER A 26 -15.78 -1.83 -33.96
N ASN A 27 -15.71 -3.03 -33.38
CA ASN A 27 -15.16 -4.24 -33.99
C ASN A 27 -13.71 -4.09 -34.51
N ASP A 28 -12.97 -3.07 -34.06
CA ASP A 28 -11.56 -2.86 -34.39
C ASP A 28 -10.69 -3.06 -33.14
N ILE A 29 -9.85 -4.09 -33.18
CA ILE A 29 -8.94 -4.42 -32.07
C ILE A 29 -7.93 -3.31 -31.75
N ARG A 30 -7.70 -2.38 -32.70
CA ARG A 30 -6.82 -1.22 -32.51
C ARG A 30 -7.41 -0.18 -31.55
N ASP A 31 -8.72 -0.21 -31.34
CA ASP A 31 -9.41 0.70 -30.42
C ASP A 31 -9.26 0.28 -28.95
N CYS A 32 -8.60 -0.85 -28.71
CA CYS A 32 -8.22 -1.23 -27.37
C CYS A 32 -7.07 -0.38 -26.85
N THR A 33 -7.42 0.66 -26.09
CA THR A 33 -6.46 1.50 -25.38
C THR A 33 -6.13 0.87 -24.03
N CYS A 34 -4.84 0.71 -23.74
CA CYS A 34 -4.40 0.43 -22.38
C CYS A 34 -4.81 1.61 -21.49
N ARG A 35 -5.31 1.35 -20.28
CA ARG A 35 -5.09 2.31 -19.20
C ARG A 35 -3.59 2.40 -19.01
N ASN A 36 -2.97 3.48 -19.49
CA ASN A 36 -1.65 3.87 -19.03
C ASN A 36 -1.82 4.40 -17.60
N GLU A 37 -2.06 3.49 -16.66
CA GLU A 37 -1.87 3.78 -15.24
C GLU A 37 -0.59 3.06 -14.77
N ASP A 38 0.45 3.08 -15.62
CA ASP A 38 1.80 2.95 -15.09
C ASP A 38 2.01 4.19 -14.22
N LEU A 39 2.06 4.00 -12.90
CA LEU A 39 2.47 5.05 -11.98
C LEU A 39 3.75 5.65 -12.55
N THR A 40 3.76 6.95 -12.78
CA THR A 40 5.01 7.65 -13.10
C THR A 40 6.04 7.31 -12.02
N PHE A 41 7.32 7.26 -12.36
CA PHE A 41 8.38 6.95 -11.37
C PHE A 41 8.24 7.79 -10.09
N ALA A 42 7.87 9.07 -10.24
CA ALA A 42 7.57 9.97 -9.14
C ALA A 42 6.38 9.52 -8.27
N GLN A 43 5.30 8.99 -8.88
CA GLN A 43 4.17 8.44 -8.14
C GLN A 43 4.52 7.14 -7.41
N PHE A 44 5.34 6.27 -8.02
CA PHE A 44 5.83 5.06 -7.37
C PHE A 44 6.72 5.38 -6.16
N GLU A 45 7.66 6.31 -6.29
CA GLU A 45 8.50 6.75 -5.16
C GLU A 45 7.66 7.39 -4.06
N ARG A 46 6.64 8.19 -4.42
CA ARG A 46 5.72 8.79 -3.45
C ARG A 46 4.92 7.75 -2.69
N GLU A 47 4.41 6.72 -3.36
CA GLU A 47 3.69 5.63 -2.71
C GLU A 47 4.60 4.86 -1.75
N ARG A 48 5.82 4.52 -2.19
CA ARG A 48 6.82 3.84 -1.36
C ARG A 48 7.17 4.67 -0.13
N TYR A 49 7.39 5.98 -0.31
CA TYR A 49 7.67 6.91 0.78
C TYR A 49 6.50 6.97 1.78
N ASN A 50 5.26 7.10 1.29
CA ASN A 50 4.08 7.16 2.15
C ASN A 50 3.89 5.88 2.97
N LYS A 51 4.09 4.70 2.37
CA LYS A 51 4.02 3.41 3.09
C LYS A 51 5.06 3.31 4.21
N GLU A 52 6.29 3.74 3.93
CA GLU A 52 7.36 3.76 4.94
C GLU A 52 7.05 4.77 6.06
N LEU A 53 6.47 5.92 5.72
CA LEU A 53 6.04 6.94 6.68
C LEU A 53 4.92 6.40 7.59
N GLU A 54 3.91 5.73 7.04
CA GLU A 54 2.83 5.11 7.80
C GLU A 54 3.35 4.06 8.78
N LYS A 55 4.26 3.18 8.32
CA LYS A 55 4.91 2.18 9.16
C LYS A 55 5.69 2.81 10.32
N ARG A 56 6.46 3.86 10.04
CA ARG A 56 7.21 4.57 11.10
C ARG A 56 6.27 5.23 12.10
N ASN A 57 5.20 5.86 11.63
CA ASN A 57 4.21 6.51 12.49
C ASN A 57 3.48 5.50 13.39
N SER A 58 3.18 4.29 12.89
CA SER A 58 2.56 3.24 13.72
C SER A 58 3.50 2.81 14.85
N ILE A 59 4.78 2.59 14.55
CA ILE A 59 5.80 2.21 15.54
C ILE A 59 5.97 3.32 16.60
N ILE A 60 6.05 4.59 16.18
CA ILE A 60 6.16 5.72 17.11
C ILE A 60 4.96 5.75 18.06
N LYS A 61 3.75 5.56 17.54
CA LYS A 61 2.52 5.57 18.35
C LYS A 61 2.49 4.43 19.38
N GLU A 62 2.93 3.24 18.98
CA GLU A 62 3.04 2.09 19.88
C GLU A 62 4.07 2.35 20.99
N LEU A 63 5.28 2.77 20.63
CA LEU A 63 6.33 3.12 21.59
C LEU A 63 5.90 4.21 22.57
N GLN A 64 5.19 5.23 22.11
CA GLN A 64 4.64 6.27 22.99
C GLN A 64 3.61 5.72 23.98
N SER A 65 2.78 4.77 23.56
CA SER A 65 1.79 4.12 24.42
C SER A 65 2.47 3.27 25.50
N GLU A 66 3.44 2.45 25.11
CA GLU A 66 4.23 1.63 26.03
C GLU A 66 4.97 2.50 27.04
N ASN A 67 5.65 3.55 26.57
CA ASN A 67 6.41 4.44 27.43
C ASN A 67 5.52 5.15 28.46
N LYS A 68 4.32 5.58 28.03
CA LYS A 68 3.31 6.15 28.94
C LYS A 68 2.82 5.13 29.97
N TYR A 69 2.61 3.88 29.59
CA TYR A 69 2.21 2.82 30.50
C TYR A 69 3.30 2.53 31.54
N LEU A 70 4.54 2.33 31.10
CA LEU A 70 5.69 2.08 31.97
C LEU A 70 5.92 3.22 32.95
N HIS A 71 5.80 4.48 32.51
CA HIS A 71 5.89 5.64 33.40
C HIS A 71 4.81 5.64 34.49
N LYS A 72 3.58 5.22 34.17
CA LYS A 72 2.50 5.13 35.16
C LYS A 72 2.79 4.05 36.20
N GLU A 73 3.21 2.87 35.77
CA GLU A 73 3.55 1.77 36.68
C GLU A 73 4.75 2.13 37.57
N LEU A 74 5.80 2.72 36.99
CA LEU A 74 6.95 3.21 37.74
C LEU A 74 6.52 4.20 38.83
N LYS A 75 5.69 5.19 38.49
CA LYS A 75 5.17 6.17 39.45
C LYS A 75 4.35 5.51 40.56
N ARG A 76 3.54 4.50 40.23
CA ARG A 76 2.76 3.73 41.19
C ARG A 76 3.67 2.99 42.18
N HIS A 77 4.67 2.29 41.68
CA HIS A 77 5.65 1.57 42.50
C HIS A 77 6.43 2.51 43.43
N VAL A 78 6.91 3.64 42.91
CA VAL A 78 7.60 4.66 43.72
C VAL A 78 6.70 5.17 44.85
N THR A 79 5.43 5.43 44.56
CA THR A 79 4.45 5.89 45.56
C THR A 79 4.15 4.84 46.62
N LEU A 80 4.10 3.55 46.24
CA LEU A 80 3.91 2.46 47.20
C LEU A 80 5.11 2.30 48.13
N LEU A 81 6.33 2.42 47.58
CA LEU A 81 7.56 2.36 48.36
C LEU A 81 7.69 3.55 49.32
N SER A 82 7.29 4.75 48.90
CA SER A 82 7.34 5.93 49.77
C SER A 82 6.35 5.87 50.94
N LYS A 83 5.25 5.11 50.81
CA LYS A 83 4.25 4.90 51.88
C LYS A 83 4.63 3.78 52.85
N LYS A 84 5.59 2.93 52.49
CA LYS A 84 6.08 1.81 53.32
C LYS A 84 7.22 2.21 54.26
N LYS A 85 7.82 3.39 54.04
CA LYS A 85 8.74 4.04 54.97
C LYS A 85 7.95 4.90 55.95
#